data_AF-A0A183H9Y4-F1
#
_entry.id   AF-A0A183H9Y4-F1
#
_cell.length_a   1.000
_cell.length_b   1.000
_cell.length_c   1.000
_cell.angle_alpha   90.00
_cell.angle_beta   90.00
_cell.angle_gamma   90.00
#
_symmetry.space_group_name_H-M   'P 1'
#
loop_
_entity.id
_entity.type
_entity.pdbx_description
1 polymer ?
#
loop_
_entity_poly.entity_id
_entity_poly.type
_entity_poly.pdbx_seq_one_letter_code
_entity_poly.pdbx_strand_id
1 'polypeptide(L)'
;MKSLGTLIKLVVRSKLCSNRLGMTSNNFQILINELLEAFIVFMQNKRVRMTCQNMALKHIPAIIPHLTYYDIYNSVDLTNFLVRLMDNLGENISSRCRLNFLKNIVQTEHFIQEENRKKLLPKVIEKVVEELETFDFVHLQDVVCDHFKMEECISAGADIMFYIIERLFCSMDPVHEQGTEEELYLIVWKSFRTIVQTTIFLINAKYSASVFCALTIAVLSKLSAQMYKIYLESHATRIDKHDLLMELVHLFRDLINNSPFPCSWFQMILLQDRMILKTMKFIMSTIVEHFHDDQFNAELWREYMLTMVALCTQKALQLGSPTINERRSRLLSSQPDLRRIAVADLRSMWFRLSMAQKILFVPSMIGSYLRVALVDDNVVRETVIPIFFDMLQCEFHLSPLHNFSKFANETIVQLDCLVDEDCGGEEFKKQLHNIMMDMCRSDTDLIIEGCKFVTLVDTLLQHLFEYREVRTNGYCIENGMDRTVEL
;
A
#
# COMPACT_ATOMS: atom_id res chain seq x y z
N MET A 1 -9.26 -42.40 1.50
CA MET A 1 -9.33 -40.91 1.59
C MET A 1 -10.28 -40.28 0.58
N LYS A 2 -10.19 -40.54 -0.74
CA LYS A 2 -11.08 -39.91 -1.75
C LYS A 2 -12.59 -40.08 -1.48
N SER A 3 -12.99 -41.23 -0.92
CA SER A 3 -14.37 -41.54 -0.56
C SER A 3 -14.84 -40.96 0.79
N LEU A 4 -13.99 -40.25 1.53
CA LEU A 4 -14.27 -39.83 2.91
C LEU A 4 -15.55 -38.99 3.00
N GLY A 5 -15.71 -37.99 2.15
CA GLY A 5 -16.92 -37.16 2.13
C GLY A 5 -18.19 -37.98 1.85
N THR A 6 -18.13 -38.92 0.90
CA THR A 6 -19.25 -39.82 0.57
C THR A 6 -19.60 -40.76 1.72
N LEU A 7 -18.59 -41.31 2.40
CA LEU A 7 -18.77 -42.19 3.55
C LEU A 7 -19.41 -41.44 4.72
N ILE A 8 -18.89 -40.26 5.06
CA ILE A 8 -19.48 -39.43 6.11
C ILE A 8 -20.91 -39.02 5.75
N LYS A 9 -21.18 -38.63 4.49
CA LYS A 9 -22.54 -38.34 4.01
C LYS A 9 -23.50 -39.52 4.25
N LEU A 10 -23.06 -40.75 3.99
CA LEU A 10 -23.86 -41.95 4.19
C LEU A 10 -24.09 -42.23 5.68
N VAL A 11 -23.05 -42.12 6.50
CA VAL A 11 -23.09 -42.27 7.96
C VAL A 11 -24.05 -41.25 8.60
N VAL A 12 -23.96 -39.99 8.17
CA VAL A 12 -24.83 -38.88 8.59
C VAL A 12 -26.28 -39.12 8.18
N ARG A 13 -26.54 -39.56 6.94
CA ARG A 13 -27.89 -39.93 6.48
C ARG A 13 -28.47 -41.10 7.27
N SER A 14 -27.64 -42.10 7.59
CA SER A 14 -28.05 -43.23 8.42
C SER A 14 -28.46 -42.76 9.83
N LYS A 15 -27.71 -41.83 10.42
CA LYS A 15 -28.05 -41.24 11.73
C LYS A 15 -29.36 -40.45 11.67
N LEU A 16 -29.59 -39.65 10.63
CA LEU A 16 -30.85 -38.94 10.44
C LEU A 16 -32.05 -39.91 10.33
N CYS A 17 -31.89 -41.01 9.60
CA CYS A 17 -32.91 -42.06 9.53
C CYS A 17 -33.15 -42.70 10.90
N SER A 18 -32.09 -43.02 11.64
CA SER A 18 -32.19 -43.58 13.00
C SER A 18 -32.93 -42.64 13.96
N ASN A 19 -32.64 -41.34 13.90
CA ASN A 19 -33.31 -40.33 14.72
C ASN A 19 -34.81 -40.25 14.39
N ARG A 20 -35.18 -40.30 13.10
CA ARG A 20 -36.59 -40.36 12.67
C ARG A 20 -37.33 -41.61 13.15
N LEU A 21 -36.61 -42.72 13.33
CA LEU A 21 -37.14 -43.98 13.86
C LEU A 21 -37.14 -44.03 15.39
N GLY A 22 -36.74 -42.96 16.10
CA GLY A 22 -36.69 -42.90 17.56
C GLY A 22 -35.57 -43.74 18.20
N MET A 23 -34.62 -44.25 17.41
CA MET A 23 -33.48 -45.03 17.87
C MET A 23 -32.32 -44.09 18.19
N THR A 24 -32.24 -43.60 19.43
CA THR A 24 -31.17 -42.70 19.89
C THR A 24 -29.99 -43.48 20.46
N SER A 25 -28.99 -43.77 19.61
CA SER A 25 -27.68 -44.23 20.10
C SER A 25 -26.74 -43.04 20.31
N ASN A 26 -26.22 -42.85 21.53
CA ASN A 26 -25.17 -41.85 21.84
C ASN A 26 -23.79 -42.21 21.25
N ASN A 27 -23.62 -43.43 20.74
CA ASN A 27 -22.34 -43.90 20.19
C ASN A 27 -21.85 -43.11 18.97
N PHE A 28 -22.75 -42.44 18.24
CA PHE A 28 -22.38 -41.70 17.03
C PHE A 28 -21.37 -40.58 17.31
N GLN A 29 -21.62 -39.76 18.32
CA GLN A 29 -20.76 -38.62 18.63
C GLN A 29 -19.38 -39.07 19.13
N ILE A 30 -19.33 -40.15 19.93
CA ILE A 30 -18.08 -40.75 20.42
C ILE A 30 -17.25 -41.26 19.24
N LEU A 31 -17.85 -42.04 18.33
CA LEU A 31 -17.14 -42.59 17.16
C LEU A 31 -16.65 -41.51 16.20
N ILE A 32 -17.43 -40.44 16.01
CA ILE A 32 -16.97 -39.29 15.22
C ILE A 32 -15.81 -38.59 15.93
N ASN A 33 -15.87 -38.38 17.25
CA ASN A 33 -14.76 -37.79 18.00
C ASN A 33 -13.48 -38.63 17.89
N GLU A 34 -13.57 -39.95 18.06
CA GLU A 34 -12.43 -40.87 17.89
C GLU A 34 -11.83 -40.78 16.48
N LEU A 35 -12.67 -40.69 15.45
CA LEU A 35 -12.21 -40.50 14.07
C LEU A 35 -11.49 -39.17 13.88
N LEU A 36 -12.04 -38.08 14.43
CA LEU A 36 -11.44 -36.74 14.36
C LEU A 36 -10.10 -36.70 15.11
N GLU A 37 -10.00 -37.28 16.30
CA GLU A 37 -8.73 -37.42 17.02
C GLU A 37 -7.70 -38.26 16.25
N ALA A 38 -8.15 -39.34 15.60
CA ALA A 38 -7.27 -40.16 14.77
C ALA A 38 -6.67 -39.35 13.60
N PHE A 39 -7.42 -38.41 13.02
CA PHE A 39 -6.87 -37.48 12.01
C PHE A 39 -5.80 -36.56 12.58
N ILE A 40 -5.98 -36.04 13.80
CA ILE A 40 -4.96 -35.19 14.44
C ILE A 40 -3.66 -35.98 14.63
N VAL A 41 -3.76 -37.17 15.25
CA VAL A 41 -2.60 -38.05 15.47
C VAL A 41 -1.92 -38.43 14.14
N PHE A 42 -2.71 -38.67 13.10
CA PHE A 42 -2.21 -38.97 11.77
C PHE A 42 -1.43 -37.80 11.14
N MET A 43 -1.87 -36.55 11.34
CA MET A 43 -1.18 -35.36 10.83
C MET A 43 0.12 -35.05 11.59
N GLN A 44 0.16 -35.35 12.90
CA GLN A 44 1.37 -35.15 13.72
C GLN A 44 2.50 -36.15 13.40
N ASN A 45 2.14 -37.33 12.89
CA ASN A 45 3.08 -38.43 12.79
C ASN A 45 4.12 -38.23 11.68
N LYS A 46 5.36 -37.94 12.07
CA LYS A 46 6.50 -37.73 11.16
C LYS A 46 6.89 -38.95 10.32
N ARG A 47 6.47 -40.17 10.72
CA ARG A 47 6.80 -41.41 10.00
C ARG A 47 5.89 -41.69 8.80
N VAL A 48 4.78 -40.97 8.69
CA VAL A 48 3.81 -41.15 7.60
C VAL A 48 4.34 -40.48 6.33
N ARG A 49 4.10 -41.11 5.18
CA ARG A 49 4.44 -40.52 3.88
C ARG A 49 3.66 -39.21 3.65
N MET A 50 4.37 -38.16 3.25
CA MET A 50 3.82 -36.84 2.88
C MET A 50 2.60 -36.95 1.94
N THR A 51 2.65 -37.82 0.93
CA THR A 51 1.54 -38.03 -0.02
C THR A 51 0.23 -38.48 0.66
N CYS A 52 0.32 -39.28 1.73
CA CYS A 52 -0.84 -39.76 2.46
C CYS A 52 -1.45 -38.65 3.32
N GLN A 53 -0.62 -37.86 4.00
CA GLN A 53 -1.05 -36.70 4.79
C GLN A 53 -1.66 -35.62 3.91
N ASN A 54 -1.02 -35.29 2.79
CA ASN A 54 -1.55 -34.35 1.79
C ASN A 54 -2.90 -34.81 1.23
N MET A 55 -3.04 -36.10 0.91
CA MET A 55 -4.31 -36.65 0.42
C MET A 55 -5.40 -36.66 1.50
N ALA A 56 -5.05 -36.92 2.76
CA ALA A 56 -5.99 -36.83 3.86
C ALA A 56 -6.49 -35.39 4.03
N LEU A 57 -5.56 -34.43 4.13
CA LEU A 57 -5.86 -33.03 4.36
C LEU A 57 -6.75 -32.43 3.26
N LYS A 58 -6.52 -32.82 1.99
CA LYS A 58 -7.35 -32.42 0.85
C LYS A 58 -8.82 -32.86 0.98
N HIS A 59 -9.09 -33.98 1.64
CA HIS A 59 -10.44 -34.57 1.71
C HIS A 59 -11.15 -34.34 3.04
N ILE A 60 -10.47 -33.87 4.10
CA ILE A 60 -11.11 -33.52 5.37
C ILE A 60 -12.18 -32.44 5.21
N PRO A 61 -11.98 -31.32 4.47
CA PRO A 61 -13.02 -30.29 4.33
C PRO A 61 -14.36 -30.80 3.79
N ALA A 62 -14.35 -31.87 2.98
CA ALA A 62 -15.57 -32.47 2.43
C ALA A 62 -16.50 -33.08 3.49
N ILE A 63 -16.02 -33.29 4.72
CA ILE A 63 -16.85 -33.80 5.83
C ILE A 63 -17.63 -32.67 6.52
N ILE A 64 -17.13 -31.43 6.47
CA ILE A 64 -17.66 -30.29 7.23
C ILE A 64 -19.14 -30.06 6.92
N PRO A 65 -19.59 -29.91 5.66
CA PRO A 65 -21.01 -29.64 5.36
C PRO A 65 -21.98 -30.72 5.84
N HIS A 66 -21.48 -31.94 6.05
CA HIS A 66 -22.29 -33.07 6.50
C HIS A 66 -22.39 -33.12 8.03
N LEU A 67 -21.33 -32.77 8.74
CA LEU A 67 -21.34 -32.71 10.21
C LEU A 67 -22.06 -31.46 10.73
N THR A 68 -22.11 -30.39 9.94
CA THR A 68 -22.81 -29.13 10.29
C THR A 68 -24.29 -29.14 9.99
N TYR A 69 -24.82 -30.24 9.45
CA TYR A 69 -26.26 -30.38 9.25
C TYR A 69 -26.97 -30.47 10.62
N TYR A 70 -28.14 -29.84 10.70
CA TYR A 70 -28.90 -29.59 11.93
C TYR A 70 -28.99 -30.81 12.88
N ASP A 71 -28.63 -30.60 14.15
CA ASP A 71 -28.65 -31.56 15.27
C ASP A 71 -27.86 -32.87 15.09
N ILE A 72 -26.86 -32.89 14.20
CA ILE A 72 -26.04 -34.10 13.96
C ILE A 72 -24.78 -34.14 14.81
N TYR A 73 -24.06 -33.03 14.85
CA TYR A 73 -22.80 -32.91 15.58
C TYR A 73 -22.66 -31.49 16.12
N ASN A 74 -21.97 -31.35 17.25
CA ASN A 74 -21.80 -30.06 17.91
C ASN A 74 -20.85 -29.17 17.09
N SER A 75 -21.36 -27.99 16.68
CA SER A 75 -20.60 -26.98 15.94
C SER A 75 -19.32 -26.56 16.68
N VAL A 76 -19.39 -26.43 18.01
CA VAL A 76 -18.25 -26.00 18.84
C VAL A 76 -17.15 -27.07 18.86
N ASP A 77 -17.53 -28.34 18.96
CA ASP A 77 -16.58 -29.46 18.96
C ASP A 77 -15.88 -29.59 17.60
N LEU A 78 -16.63 -29.37 16.51
CA LEU A 78 -16.06 -29.35 15.15
C LEU A 78 -15.07 -28.20 14.99
N THR A 79 -15.42 -27.01 15.46
CA THR A 79 -14.53 -25.84 15.46
C THR A 79 -13.27 -26.10 16.27
N ASN A 80 -13.38 -26.67 17.47
CA ASN A 80 -12.23 -27.03 18.31
C ASN A 80 -11.35 -28.08 17.62
N PHE A 81 -11.94 -29.08 16.94
CA PHE A 81 -11.20 -30.03 16.13
C PHE A 81 -10.43 -29.34 15.00
N LEU A 82 -11.07 -28.46 14.23
CA LEU A 82 -10.42 -27.76 13.11
C LEU A 82 -9.24 -26.91 13.60
N VAL A 83 -9.40 -26.19 14.71
CA VAL A 83 -8.30 -25.42 15.34
C VAL A 83 -7.16 -26.34 15.74
N ARG A 84 -7.44 -27.43 16.47
CA ARG A 84 -6.43 -28.40 16.88
C ARG A 84 -5.77 -29.10 15.69
N LEU A 85 -6.50 -29.34 14.61
CA LEU A 85 -5.93 -29.91 13.39
C LEU A 85 -4.93 -28.93 12.76
N MET A 86 -5.28 -27.63 12.68
CA MET A 86 -4.39 -26.57 12.19
C MET A 86 -3.13 -26.41 13.03
N ASP A 87 -3.22 -26.55 14.36
CA ASP A 87 -2.05 -26.55 15.27
C ASP A 87 -1.08 -27.70 15.01
N ASN A 88 -1.58 -28.80 14.45
CA ASN A 88 -0.87 -30.07 14.38
C ASN A 88 -0.49 -30.46 12.94
N LEU A 89 -0.55 -29.51 12.00
CA LEU A 89 -0.06 -29.70 10.64
C LEU A 89 1.47 -29.70 10.63
N GLY A 90 2.09 -30.89 10.74
CA GLY A 90 3.54 -31.01 10.76
C GLY A 90 4.25 -30.54 9.48
N GLU A 91 5.55 -30.32 9.57
CA GLU A 91 6.44 -29.88 8.46
C GLU A 91 6.40 -30.79 7.23
N ASN A 92 6.06 -32.08 7.42
CA ASN A 92 5.93 -33.06 6.34
C ASN A 92 4.80 -32.74 5.34
N ILE A 93 3.89 -31.83 5.65
CA ILE A 93 2.81 -31.42 4.76
C ILE A 93 3.31 -30.27 3.88
N SER A 94 3.01 -30.29 2.58
CA SER A 94 3.42 -29.16 1.71
C SER A 94 2.60 -27.91 2.02
N SER A 95 3.22 -26.72 2.02
CA SER A 95 2.57 -25.40 2.17
C SER A 95 1.34 -25.24 1.29
N ARG A 96 1.44 -25.64 0.01
CA ARG A 96 0.30 -25.69 -0.93
C ARG A 96 -0.91 -26.46 -0.39
N CYS A 97 -0.69 -27.62 0.24
CA CYS A 97 -1.78 -28.42 0.81
C CYS A 97 -2.36 -27.77 2.07
N ARG A 98 -1.52 -27.14 2.92
CA ARG A 98 -2.00 -26.39 4.09
C ARG A 98 -2.88 -25.22 3.67
N LEU A 99 -2.40 -24.38 2.75
CA LEU A 99 -3.16 -23.24 2.23
C LEU A 99 -4.46 -23.65 1.53
N ASN A 100 -4.43 -24.69 0.68
CA ASN A 100 -5.65 -25.19 0.06
C ASN A 100 -6.66 -25.73 1.08
N PHE A 101 -6.20 -26.32 2.18
CA PHE A 101 -7.07 -26.74 3.27
C PHE A 101 -7.74 -25.54 3.96
N LEU A 102 -6.97 -24.50 4.27
CA LEU A 102 -7.50 -23.24 4.82
C LEU A 102 -8.52 -22.61 3.87
N LYS A 103 -8.19 -22.50 2.57
CA LYS A 103 -9.11 -22.01 1.53
C LYS A 103 -10.44 -22.75 1.53
N ASN A 104 -10.40 -24.09 1.60
CA ASN A 104 -11.62 -24.90 1.67
C ASN A 104 -12.42 -24.70 2.95
N ILE A 105 -11.78 -24.45 4.11
CA ILE A 105 -12.49 -24.14 5.37
C ILE A 105 -13.22 -22.82 5.25
N VAL A 106 -12.53 -21.76 4.81
CA VAL A 106 -13.11 -20.41 4.74
C VAL A 106 -14.29 -20.39 3.76
N GLN A 107 -14.27 -21.23 2.72
CA GLN A 107 -15.38 -21.39 1.77
C GLN A 107 -16.62 -22.10 2.33
N THR A 108 -16.57 -22.68 3.52
CA THR A 108 -17.72 -23.37 4.11
C THR A 108 -18.71 -22.41 4.80
N GLU A 109 -20.00 -22.77 4.78
CA GLU A 109 -21.04 -22.08 5.56
C GLU A 109 -20.75 -22.14 7.08
N HIS A 110 -20.00 -23.15 7.55
CA HIS A 110 -19.56 -23.27 8.93
C HIS A 110 -18.70 -22.08 9.37
N PHE A 111 -17.82 -21.63 8.47
CA PHE A 111 -16.97 -20.47 8.70
C PHE A 111 -17.78 -19.18 8.73
N ILE A 112 -18.92 -19.08 8.04
CA ILE A 112 -19.72 -17.85 8.02
C ILE A 112 -20.42 -17.60 9.35
N GLN A 113 -20.62 -18.61 10.20
CA GLN A 113 -21.27 -18.43 11.50
C GLN A 113 -20.38 -17.70 12.51
N GLU A 114 -20.88 -16.60 13.09
CA GLU A 114 -20.12 -15.72 13.99
C GLU A 114 -19.48 -16.46 15.18
N GLU A 115 -20.19 -17.41 15.80
CA GLU A 115 -19.68 -18.21 16.93
C GLU A 115 -18.43 -19.03 16.57
N ASN A 116 -18.38 -19.54 15.34
CA ASN A 116 -17.25 -20.32 14.85
C ASN A 116 -16.10 -19.42 14.42
N ARG A 117 -16.38 -18.25 13.82
CA ARG A 117 -15.36 -17.28 13.39
C ARG A 117 -14.49 -16.80 14.53
N LYS A 118 -15.06 -16.60 15.73
CA LYS A 118 -14.33 -16.20 16.94
C LYS A 118 -13.10 -17.07 17.21
N LYS A 119 -13.12 -18.35 16.81
CA LYS A 119 -11.97 -19.27 16.93
C LYS A 119 -11.27 -19.54 15.60
N LEU A 120 -12.02 -19.67 14.50
CA LEU A 120 -11.44 -20.03 13.19
C LEU A 120 -10.71 -18.86 12.54
N LEU A 121 -11.27 -17.65 12.54
CA LEU A 121 -10.68 -16.49 11.86
C LEU A 121 -9.28 -16.15 12.41
N PRO A 122 -9.06 -16.00 13.73
CA PRO A 122 -7.72 -15.73 14.26
C PRO A 122 -6.70 -16.79 13.88
N LYS A 123 -7.14 -18.05 13.77
CA LYS A 123 -6.26 -19.19 13.50
C LYS A 123 -5.94 -19.35 12.02
N VAL A 124 -6.91 -19.11 11.15
CA VAL A 124 -6.70 -19.09 9.69
C VAL A 124 -5.72 -17.98 9.32
N ILE A 125 -5.92 -16.76 9.85
CA ILE A 125 -5.02 -15.63 9.57
C ILE A 125 -3.61 -15.94 10.07
N GLU A 126 -3.47 -16.44 11.30
CA GLU A 126 -2.17 -16.84 11.86
C GLU A 126 -1.45 -17.84 10.95
N LYS A 127 -2.14 -18.89 10.48
CA LYS A 127 -1.53 -19.90 9.61
C LYS A 127 -1.24 -19.40 8.20
N VAL A 128 -2.03 -18.48 7.65
CA VAL A 128 -1.70 -17.82 6.37
C VAL A 128 -0.47 -16.95 6.53
N VAL A 129 -0.40 -16.16 7.61
CA VAL A 129 0.73 -15.28 7.92
C VAL A 129 2.00 -16.07 8.15
N GLU A 130 1.97 -17.13 8.96
CA GLU A 130 3.12 -18.04 9.15
C GLU A 130 3.65 -18.58 7.81
N GLU A 131 2.77 -19.03 6.91
CA GLU A 131 3.18 -19.53 5.60
C GLU A 131 3.76 -18.43 4.71
N LEU A 132 3.28 -17.18 4.81
CA LEU A 132 3.87 -16.05 4.08
C LEU A 132 5.23 -15.61 4.66
N GLU A 133 5.41 -15.71 5.98
CA GLU A 133 6.66 -15.36 6.68
C GLU A 133 7.75 -16.42 6.53
N THR A 134 7.38 -17.70 6.38
CA THR A 134 8.36 -18.79 6.18
C THR A 134 9.25 -18.59 4.95
N PHE A 135 8.83 -17.74 4.02
CA PHE A 135 9.65 -17.27 2.93
C PHE A 135 10.55 -16.12 3.42
N ASP A 136 11.52 -16.44 4.27
CA ASP A 136 12.46 -15.47 4.84
C ASP A 136 12.99 -14.53 3.75
N PHE A 137 12.53 -13.28 3.79
CA PHE A 137 12.77 -12.24 2.78
C PHE A 137 14.25 -11.87 2.63
N VAL A 138 15.10 -12.31 3.55
CA VAL A 138 16.54 -11.98 3.65
C VAL A 138 17.45 -13.02 3.00
N HIS A 139 17.04 -14.30 2.90
CA HIS A 139 17.92 -15.40 2.48
C HIS A 139 17.62 -16.02 1.10
N LEU A 140 16.60 -15.50 0.40
CA LEU A 140 16.17 -16.04 -0.90
C LEU A 140 17.03 -15.59 -2.10
N GLN A 141 18.08 -14.81 -1.88
CA GLN A 141 19.01 -14.43 -2.95
C GLN A 141 19.97 -15.59 -3.34
N ASP A 142 20.14 -16.59 -2.47
CA ASP A 142 21.14 -17.66 -2.63
C ASP A 142 20.58 -19.09 -2.82
N VAL A 143 19.27 -19.30 -2.63
CA VAL A 143 18.66 -20.64 -2.79
C VAL A 143 17.75 -20.62 -4.01
N VAL A 144 18.00 -21.55 -4.94
CA VAL A 144 17.07 -21.92 -6.03
C VAL A 144 15.84 -22.56 -5.39
N CYS A 145 15.03 -21.77 -4.70
CA CYS A 145 13.68 -22.11 -4.34
C CYS A 145 12.90 -22.25 -5.65
N ASP A 146 12.10 -23.30 -5.74
CA ASP A 146 11.25 -23.57 -6.89
C ASP A 146 10.26 -22.41 -7.05
N HIS A 147 10.62 -21.41 -7.85
CA HIS A 147 9.94 -20.11 -7.94
C HIS A 147 8.43 -20.27 -8.18
N PHE A 148 8.06 -21.31 -8.92
CA PHE A 148 6.67 -21.65 -9.19
C PHE A 148 5.90 -22.06 -7.92
N LYS A 149 6.54 -22.78 -6.98
CA LYS A 149 5.91 -23.17 -5.71
C LYS A 149 5.71 -21.98 -4.79
N MET A 150 6.67 -21.05 -4.77
CA MET A 150 6.58 -19.79 -4.04
C MET A 150 5.39 -18.97 -4.54
N GLU A 151 5.31 -18.71 -5.85
CA GLU A 151 4.25 -17.93 -6.45
C GLU A 151 2.86 -18.56 -6.21
N GLU A 152 2.76 -19.89 -6.28
CA GLU A 152 1.51 -20.60 -5.97
C GLU A 152 1.09 -20.46 -4.49
N CYS A 153 2.04 -20.50 -3.55
CA CYS A 153 1.73 -20.33 -2.12
C CYS A 153 1.33 -18.88 -1.82
N ILE A 154 2.06 -17.92 -2.36
CA ILE A 154 1.76 -16.48 -2.28
C ILE A 154 0.34 -16.24 -2.83
N SER A 155 0.05 -16.67 -4.06
CA SER A 155 -1.29 -16.52 -4.65
C SER A 155 -2.39 -17.19 -3.82
N ALA A 156 -2.14 -18.39 -3.27
CA ALA A 156 -3.12 -19.07 -2.43
C ALA A 156 -3.37 -18.33 -1.10
N GLY A 157 -2.34 -17.75 -0.49
CA GLY A 157 -2.48 -16.89 0.69
C GLY A 157 -3.31 -15.65 0.40
N ALA A 158 -3.04 -14.98 -0.72
CA ALA A 158 -3.84 -13.82 -1.14
C ALA A 158 -5.29 -14.18 -1.41
N ASP A 159 -5.57 -15.28 -2.11
CA ASP A 159 -6.93 -15.76 -2.37
C ASP A 159 -7.74 -15.96 -1.08
N ILE A 160 -7.11 -16.53 -0.04
CA ILE A 160 -7.75 -16.75 1.25
C ILE A 160 -8.09 -15.40 1.89
N MET A 161 -7.14 -14.47 1.94
CA MET A 161 -7.36 -13.16 2.53
C MET A 161 -8.41 -12.34 1.77
N PHE A 162 -8.37 -12.35 0.44
CA PHE A 162 -9.40 -11.73 -0.39
C PHE A 162 -10.78 -12.31 -0.13
N TYR A 163 -10.89 -13.64 -0.08
CA TYR A 163 -12.17 -14.28 0.17
C TYR A 163 -12.72 -13.89 1.56
N ILE A 164 -11.87 -13.83 2.59
CA ILE A 164 -12.27 -13.36 3.93
C ILE A 164 -12.79 -11.92 3.86
N ILE A 165 -12.04 -11.01 3.23
CA ILE A 165 -12.39 -9.59 3.13
C ILE A 165 -13.68 -9.40 2.32
N GLU A 166 -13.80 -10.06 1.16
CA GLU A 166 -14.95 -9.94 0.27
C GLU A 166 -16.23 -10.51 0.89
N ARG A 167 -16.14 -11.67 1.56
CA ARG A 167 -17.31 -12.31 2.16
C ARG A 167 -17.78 -11.63 3.43
N LEU A 168 -16.86 -11.21 4.29
CA LEU A 168 -17.22 -10.63 5.59
C LEU A 168 -17.52 -9.13 5.49
N PHE A 169 -16.82 -8.41 4.60
CA PHE A 169 -16.82 -6.95 4.50
C PHE A 169 -17.08 -6.48 3.06
N CYS A 170 -18.09 -7.04 2.39
CA CYS A 170 -18.40 -6.70 1.00
C CYS A 170 -18.71 -5.20 0.85
N SER A 171 -18.01 -4.52 -0.06
CA SER A 171 -18.15 -3.07 -0.27
C SER A 171 -19.44 -2.64 -0.99
N MET A 172 -20.21 -3.58 -1.55
CA MET A 172 -21.39 -3.26 -2.38
C MET A 172 -22.68 -3.09 -1.59
N ASP A 173 -22.75 -3.62 -0.36
CA ASP A 173 -23.95 -3.49 0.48
C ASP A 173 -23.61 -3.51 1.98
N PRO A 174 -23.47 -2.34 2.63
CA PRO A 174 -23.13 -2.24 4.05
C PRO A 174 -24.22 -2.79 4.98
N VAL A 175 -25.44 -3.05 4.47
CA VAL A 175 -26.52 -3.67 5.25
C VAL A 175 -26.34 -5.18 5.40
N HIS A 176 -25.48 -5.79 4.56
CA HIS A 176 -25.22 -7.23 4.54
C HIS A 176 -23.79 -7.60 4.98
N GLU A 177 -23.04 -6.68 5.61
CA GLU A 177 -21.75 -7.02 6.22
C GLU A 177 -21.97 -8.07 7.33
N GLN A 178 -21.37 -9.24 7.15
CA GLN A 178 -21.48 -10.34 8.10
C GLN A 178 -20.40 -10.27 9.18
N GLY A 179 -19.30 -9.56 8.91
CA GLY A 179 -18.17 -9.38 9.82
C GLY A 179 -18.38 -8.25 10.81
N THR A 180 -17.81 -8.38 12.01
CA THR A 180 -17.79 -7.30 13.01
C THR A 180 -16.56 -6.40 12.84
N GLU A 181 -16.60 -5.19 13.39
CA GLU A 181 -15.45 -4.28 13.39
C GLU A 181 -14.23 -4.87 14.13
N GLU A 182 -14.47 -5.65 15.19
CA GLU A 182 -13.44 -6.38 15.93
C GLU A 182 -12.73 -7.44 15.05
N GLU A 183 -13.50 -8.15 14.21
CA GLU A 183 -12.96 -9.12 13.25
C GLU A 183 -12.11 -8.42 12.17
N LEU A 184 -12.54 -7.26 11.69
CA LEU A 184 -11.77 -6.45 10.75
C LEU A 184 -10.47 -5.97 11.39
N TYR A 185 -10.54 -5.49 12.63
CA TYR A 185 -9.36 -5.07 13.39
C TYR A 185 -8.38 -6.23 13.58
N LEU A 186 -8.86 -7.42 13.92
CA LEU A 186 -8.03 -8.61 14.04
C LEU A 186 -7.31 -8.97 12.73
N ILE A 187 -8.00 -8.85 11.58
CA ILE A 187 -7.40 -9.07 10.26
C ILE A 187 -6.26 -8.10 10.02
N VAL A 188 -6.51 -6.79 10.19
CA VAL A 188 -5.47 -5.76 10.03
C VAL A 188 -4.33 -6.03 10.99
N TRP A 189 -4.63 -6.24 12.27
CA TRP A 189 -3.66 -6.48 13.32
C TRP A 189 -2.69 -7.61 13.02
N LYS A 190 -3.21 -8.78 12.65
CA LYS A 190 -2.39 -9.98 12.44
C LYS A 190 -1.69 -10.02 11.09
N SER A 191 -2.20 -9.35 10.06
CA SER A 191 -1.72 -9.58 8.68
C SER A 191 -1.17 -8.34 7.97
N PHE A 192 -1.44 -7.12 8.45
CA PHE A 192 -1.15 -5.90 7.67
C PHE A 192 0.33 -5.75 7.35
N ARG A 193 1.21 -5.83 8.36
CA ARG A 193 2.66 -5.70 8.14
C ARG A 193 3.22 -6.81 7.24
N THR A 194 2.81 -8.06 7.46
CA THR A 194 3.21 -9.19 6.61
C THR A 194 2.77 -8.99 5.15
N ILE A 195 1.56 -8.48 4.90
CA ILE A 195 1.07 -8.18 3.55
C ILE A 195 1.91 -7.06 2.91
N VAL A 196 2.23 -6.00 3.66
CA VAL A 196 3.09 -4.89 3.21
C VAL A 196 4.49 -5.41 2.85
N GLN A 197 5.14 -6.15 3.74
CA GLN A 197 6.48 -6.72 3.52
C GLN A 197 6.51 -7.70 2.35
N THR A 198 5.51 -8.56 2.23
CA THR A 198 5.38 -9.50 1.09
C THR A 198 5.24 -8.72 -0.22
N THR A 199 4.48 -7.63 -0.23
CA THR A 199 4.29 -6.80 -1.42
C THR A 199 5.59 -6.11 -1.82
N ILE A 200 6.32 -5.53 -0.86
CA ILE A 200 7.64 -4.93 -1.08
C ILE A 200 8.62 -5.97 -1.66
N PHE A 201 8.67 -7.16 -1.09
CA PHE A 201 9.52 -8.25 -1.59
C PHE A 201 9.20 -8.61 -3.05
N LEU A 202 7.91 -8.79 -3.38
CA LEU A 202 7.49 -9.14 -4.73
C LEU A 202 7.86 -8.07 -5.76
N ILE A 203 7.73 -6.79 -5.39
CA ILE A 203 8.12 -5.65 -6.24
C ILE A 203 9.64 -5.66 -6.46
N ASN A 204 10.42 -5.76 -5.38
CA ASN A 204 11.89 -5.70 -5.43
C ASN A 204 12.49 -6.89 -6.19
N ALA A 205 11.91 -8.08 -6.02
CA ALA A 205 12.31 -9.29 -6.72
C ALA A 205 11.76 -9.38 -8.16
N LYS A 206 10.98 -8.38 -8.62
CA LYS A 206 10.38 -8.30 -9.96
C LYS A 206 9.45 -9.47 -10.30
N TYR A 207 8.76 -10.02 -9.31
CA TYR A 207 7.71 -11.03 -9.50
C TYR A 207 6.36 -10.37 -9.79
N SER A 208 5.35 -11.20 -10.09
CA SER A 208 3.96 -10.74 -10.24
C SER A 208 3.39 -10.23 -8.92
N ALA A 209 3.51 -8.92 -8.67
CA ALA A 209 3.02 -8.29 -7.44
C ALA A 209 1.54 -7.87 -7.49
N SER A 210 0.89 -7.95 -8.66
CA SER A 210 -0.46 -7.39 -8.90
C SER A 210 -1.53 -7.88 -7.92
N VAL A 211 -1.52 -9.17 -7.58
CA VAL A 211 -2.49 -9.78 -6.65
C VAL A 211 -2.29 -9.24 -5.23
N PHE A 212 -1.05 -9.17 -4.75
CA PHE A 212 -0.74 -8.65 -3.42
C PHE A 212 -0.90 -7.14 -3.31
N CYS A 213 -0.66 -6.41 -4.40
CA CYS A 213 -0.95 -4.98 -4.45
C CYS A 213 -2.46 -4.74 -4.36
N ALA A 214 -3.27 -5.52 -5.07
CA ALA A 214 -4.72 -5.47 -4.92
C ALA A 214 -5.16 -5.84 -3.49
N LEU A 215 -4.50 -6.81 -2.84
CA LEU A 215 -4.81 -7.19 -1.46
C LEU A 215 -4.46 -6.06 -0.49
N THR A 216 -3.30 -5.44 -0.68
CA THR A 216 -2.87 -4.26 0.08
C THR A 216 -3.88 -3.14 -0.06
N ILE A 217 -4.32 -2.81 -1.29
CA ILE A 217 -5.36 -1.81 -1.54
C ILE A 217 -6.67 -2.19 -0.86
N ALA A 218 -7.07 -3.46 -0.90
CA ALA A 218 -8.29 -3.93 -0.25
C ALA A 218 -8.24 -3.73 1.27
N VAL A 219 -7.13 -4.07 1.92
CA VAL A 219 -6.94 -3.84 3.37
C VAL A 219 -6.92 -2.35 3.70
N LEU A 220 -6.18 -1.54 2.92
CA LEU A 220 -6.13 -0.07 3.09
C LEU A 220 -7.51 0.60 2.90
N SER A 221 -8.35 0.04 2.02
CA SER A 221 -9.70 0.55 1.79
C SER A 221 -10.57 0.45 3.04
N LYS A 222 -10.39 -0.62 3.81
CA LYS A 222 -11.13 -0.90 5.06
C LYS A 222 -10.46 -0.29 6.30
N LEU A 223 -9.20 0.14 6.20
CA LEU A 223 -8.49 0.77 7.31
C LEU A 223 -9.13 2.12 7.69
N SER A 224 -9.61 2.24 8.93
CA SER A 224 -10.09 3.50 9.49
C SER A 224 -8.98 4.24 10.25
N ALA A 225 -9.16 5.54 10.49
CA ALA A 225 -8.20 6.33 11.26
C ALA A 225 -8.01 5.80 12.70
N GLN A 226 -9.11 5.33 13.31
CA GLN A 226 -9.09 4.76 14.66
C GLN A 226 -8.35 3.42 14.68
N MET A 227 -8.65 2.53 13.73
CA MET A 227 -7.98 1.23 13.62
C MET A 227 -6.48 1.39 13.40
N TYR A 228 -6.08 2.31 12.52
CA TYR A 228 -4.68 2.63 12.29
C TYR A 228 -3.99 3.17 13.56
N LYS A 229 -4.66 4.07 14.31
CA LYS A 229 -4.10 4.61 15.55
C LYS A 229 -3.86 3.51 16.59
N ILE A 230 -4.84 2.65 16.84
CA ILE A 230 -4.72 1.54 17.80
C ILE A 230 -3.63 0.54 17.34
N TYR A 231 -3.60 0.23 16.03
CA TYR A 231 -2.57 -0.62 15.43
C TYR A 231 -1.16 -0.02 15.56
N LEU A 232 -1.01 1.30 15.47
CA LEU A 232 0.28 1.94 15.67
C LEU A 232 0.68 1.93 17.15
N GLU A 233 -0.25 2.21 18.05
CA GLU A 233 -0.01 2.29 19.50
C GLU A 233 0.45 0.95 20.10
N SER A 234 0.10 -0.17 19.47
CA SER A 234 0.58 -1.49 19.92
C SER A 234 2.03 -1.78 19.67
N HIS A 235 2.68 -1.05 18.75
CA HIS A 235 4.11 -1.21 18.52
C HIS A 235 4.86 -0.63 19.71
N ALA A 236 5.52 -1.51 20.47
CA ALA A 236 6.12 -1.18 21.76
C ALA A 236 7.29 -0.20 21.64
N THR A 237 8.09 -0.32 20.57
CA THR A 237 9.27 0.52 20.38
C THR A 237 9.05 1.58 19.32
N ARG A 238 9.75 2.71 19.48
CA ARG A 238 9.79 3.77 18.47
C ARG A 238 10.46 3.29 17.16
N ILE A 239 11.40 2.36 17.26
CA ILE A 239 12.07 1.76 16.10
C ILE A 239 11.04 0.98 15.28
N ASP A 240 10.20 0.15 15.92
CA ASP A 240 9.14 -0.59 15.22
C ASP A 240 8.16 0.36 14.50
N LYS A 241 7.78 1.46 15.16
CA LYS A 241 6.94 2.50 14.54
C LYS A 241 7.63 3.15 13.35
N HIS A 242 8.91 3.49 13.49
CA HIS A 242 9.69 4.08 12.42
C HIS A 242 9.79 3.15 11.20
N ASP A 243 10.14 1.89 11.44
CA ASP A 243 10.34 0.89 10.37
C ASP A 243 9.03 0.62 9.63
N LEU A 244 7.90 0.49 10.35
CA LEU A 244 6.59 0.37 9.73
C LEU A 244 6.26 1.57 8.83
N LEU A 245 6.52 2.80 9.29
CA LEU A 245 6.25 4.00 8.51
C LEU A 245 7.14 4.07 7.27
N MET A 246 8.42 3.73 7.39
CA MET A 246 9.34 3.65 6.27
C MET A 246 8.91 2.59 5.26
N GLU A 247 8.58 1.37 5.72
CA GLU A 247 8.03 0.30 4.88
C GLU A 247 6.80 0.79 4.07
N LEU A 248 5.85 1.45 4.73
CA LEU A 248 4.64 1.98 4.08
C LEU A 248 4.95 3.09 3.07
N VAL A 249 5.75 4.09 3.46
CA VAL A 249 6.09 5.24 2.62
C VAL A 249 6.85 4.80 1.37
N HIS A 250 7.82 3.90 1.51
CA HIS A 250 8.55 3.34 0.38
C HIS A 250 7.65 2.49 -0.53
N LEU A 251 6.83 1.59 0.04
CA LEU A 251 5.87 0.80 -0.73
C LEU A 251 4.94 1.71 -1.55
N PHE A 252 4.41 2.76 -0.93
CA PHE A 252 3.51 3.69 -1.63
C PHE A 252 4.23 4.42 -2.76
N ARG A 253 5.46 4.88 -2.54
CA ARG A 253 6.25 5.51 -3.61
C ARG A 253 6.53 4.55 -4.76
N ASP A 254 6.84 3.30 -4.48
CA ASP A 254 7.08 2.29 -5.51
C ASP A 254 5.80 1.99 -6.30
N LEU A 255 4.66 1.88 -5.64
CA LEU A 255 3.35 1.68 -6.29
C LEU A 255 2.90 2.86 -7.16
N ILE A 256 3.22 4.09 -6.75
CA ILE A 256 2.93 5.32 -7.52
C ILE A 256 3.81 5.37 -8.78
N ASN A 257 5.11 5.12 -8.62
CA ASN A 257 6.07 5.26 -9.71
C ASN A 257 6.00 4.08 -10.70
N ASN A 258 5.84 2.86 -10.19
CA ASN A 258 5.89 1.61 -10.93
C ASN A 258 4.69 0.72 -10.54
N SER A 259 3.47 1.17 -10.84
CA SER A 259 2.28 0.37 -10.57
C SER A 259 2.36 -0.98 -11.30
N PRO A 260 2.09 -2.11 -10.61
CA PRO A 260 2.07 -3.43 -11.24
C PRO A 260 0.83 -3.65 -12.12
N PHE A 261 -0.13 -2.71 -12.11
CA PHE A 261 -1.31 -2.78 -12.95
C PHE A 261 -1.04 -2.24 -14.36
N PRO A 262 -1.60 -2.88 -15.40
CA PRO A 262 -1.54 -2.33 -16.75
C PRO A 262 -2.13 -0.92 -16.81
N CYS A 263 -1.52 -0.02 -17.59
CA CYS A 263 -2.01 1.36 -17.73
C CYS A 263 -3.47 1.44 -18.20
N SER A 264 -4.00 0.39 -18.85
CA SER A 264 -5.43 0.28 -19.23
C SER A 264 -6.37 0.25 -18.02
N TRP A 265 -5.93 -0.29 -16.87
CA TRP A 265 -6.71 -0.45 -15.64
C TRP A 265 -6.71 0.81 -14.79
N PHE A 266 -7.02 1.94 -15.42
CA PHE A 266 -6.94 3.26 -14.80
C PHE A 266 -7.80 3.40 -13.54
N GLN A 267 -8.97 2.74 -13.48
CA GLN A 267 -9.81 2.76 -12.28
C GLN A 267 -9.12 2.10 -11.07
N MET A 268 -8.33 1.06 -11.31
CA MET A 268 -7.57 0.39 -10.26
C MET A 268 -6.42 1.29 -9.77
N ILE A 269 -5.70 1.93 -10.71
CA ILE A 269 -4.64 2.90 -10.37
C ILE A 269 -5.22 4.08 -9.58
N LEU A 270 -6.35 4.64 -10.02
CA LEU A 270 -7.01 5.73 -9.31
C LEU A 270 -7.49 5.31 -7.91
N LEU A 271 -8.00 4.07 -7.76
CA LEU A 271 -8.37 3.53 -6.45
C LEU A 271 -7.14 3.37 -5.56
N GLN A 272 -6.04 2.83 -6.10
CA GLN A 272 -4.74 2.72 -5.43
C GLN A 272 -4.29 4.08 -4.89
N ASP A 273 -4.21 5.09 -5.78
CA ASP A 273 -3.71 6.42 -5.43
C ASP A 273 -4.61 7.10 -4.39
N ARG A 274 -5.93 6.89 -4.46
CA ARG A 274 -6.86 7.36 -3.42
C ARG A 274 -6.62 6.69 -2.07
N MET A 275 -6.43 5.37 -2.04
CA MET A 275 -6.19 4.64 -0.79
C MET A 275 -4.81 4.98 -0.20
N ILE A 276 -3.80 5.18 -1.04
CA ILE A 276 -2.49 5.69 -0.64
C ILE A 276 -2.65 7.09 -0.03
N LEU A 277 -3.29 8.03 -0.72
CA LEU A 277 -3.48 9.40 -0.22
C LEU A 277 -4.25 9.43 1.12
N LYS A 278 -5.32 8.63 1.26
CA LYS A 278 -6.06 8.47 2.52
C LYS A 278 -5.12 8.00 3.65
N THR A 279 -4.31 6.99 3.39
CA THR A 279 -3.39 6.42 4.39
C THR A 279 -2.23 7.37 4.71
N MET A 280 -1.73 8.11 3.72
CA MET A 280 -0.70 9.13 3.91
C MET A 280 -1.15 10.23 4.88
N LYS A 281 -2.44 10.59 4.92
CA LYS A 281 -2.96 11.50 5.96
C LYS A 281 -2.83 10.94 7.37
N PHE A 282 -3.03 9.63 7.54
CA PHE A 282 -2.84 8.97 8.82
C PHE A 282 -1.35 8.97 9.23
N ILE A 283 -0.48 8.64 8.27
CA ILE A 283 0.98 8.68 8.43
C ILE A 283 1.45 10.09 8.81
N MET A 284 0.93 11.13 8.15
CA MET A 284 1.25 12.53 8.46
C MET A 284 0.98 12.87 9.92
N SER A 285 -0.23 12.51 10.41
CA SER A 285 -0.60 12.71 11.82
C SER A 285 0.37 11.99 12.75
N THR A 286 0.76 10.76 12.41
CA THR A 286 1.73 9.98 13.20
C THR A 286 3.11 10.62 13.23
N ILE A 287 3.63 11.06 12.08
CA ILE A 287 4.97 11.67 12.00
C ILE A 287 5.02 12.93 12.86
N VAL A 288 3.98 13.77 12.77
CA VAL A 288 3.89 14.99 13.58
C VAL A 288 3.79 14.69 15.08
N GLU A 289 3.05 13.64 15.47
CA GLU A 289 2.87 13.29 16.88
C GLU A 289 4.10 12.62 17.51
N HIS A 290 4.82 11.78 16.76
CA HIS A 290 5.86 10.89 17.33
C HIS A 290 7.30 11.21 16.87
N PHE A 291 7.48 11.98 15.79
CA PHE A 291 8.77 12.23 15.15
C PHE A 291 9.01 13.71 14.83
N HIS A 292 8.42 14.60 15.64
CA HIS A 292 8.60 16.05 15.60
C HIS A 292 9.42 16.54 16.82
N ASP A 293 9.81 17.82 16.83
CA ASP A 293 10.55 18.51 17.90
C ASP A 293 11.78 17.75 18.42
N ASP A 294 11.81 17.41 19.72
CA ASP A 294 12.93 16.76 20.42
C ASP A 294 13.29 15.39 19.85
N GLN A 295 12.41 14.82 19.03
CA GLN A 295 12.53 13.50 18.43
C GLN A 295 12.42 13.58 16.90
N PHE A 296 12.92 14.67 16.32
CA PHE A 296 12.91 14.90 14.88
C PHE A 296 13.69 13.83 14.11
N ASN A 297 13.04 13.22 13.12
CA ASN A 297 13.67 12.28 12.19
C ASN A 297 13.67 12.88 10.77
N ALA A 298 14.78 13.46 10.36
CA ALA A 298 14.90 14.15 9.08
C ALA A 298 14.64 13.23 7.86
N GLU A 299 15.00 11.95 7.98
CA GLU A 299 14.83 10.96 6.91
C GLU A 299 13.36 10.65 6.68
N LEU A 300 12.61 10.27 7.72
CA LEU A 300 11.19 9.95 7.61
C LEU A 300 10.36 11.12 7.05
N TRP A 301 10.67 12.35 7.47
CA TRP A 301 10.05 13.56 6.92
C TRP A 301 10.37 13.74 5.43
N ARG A 302 11.63 13.50 5.02
CA ARG A 302 12.06 13.53 3.62
C ARG A 302 11.29 12.51 2.80
N GLU A 303 11.25 11.26 3.24
CA GLU A 303 10.62 10.16 2.53
C GLU A 303 9.12 10.38 2.36
N TYR A 304 8.45 10.91 3.39
CA TYR A 304 7.06 11.34 3.30
C TYR A 304 6.87 12.41 2.22
N MET A 305 7.66 13.49 2.27
CA MET A 305 7.56 14.60 1.30
C MET A 305 7.83 14.13 -0.13
N LEU A 306 8.85 13.29 -0.35
CA LEU A 306 9.16 12.71 -1.66
C LEU A 306 8.03 11.82 -2.19
N THR A 307 7.35 11.08 -1.32
CA THR A 307 6.22 10.22 -1.72
C THR A 307 5.00 11.06 -2.11
N MET A 308 4.75 12.16 -1.41
CA MET A 308 3.71 13.12 -1.78
C MET A 308 4.04 13.86 -3.10
N VAL A 309 5.31 14.20 -3.33
CA VAL A 309 5.79 14.74 -4.62
C VAL A 309 5.55 13.74 -5.76
N ALA A 310 5.86 12.46 -5.56
CA ALA A 310 5.61 11.40 -6.54
C ALA A 310 4.12 11.32 -6.90
N LEU A 311 3.23 11.37 -5.89
CA LEU A 311 1.78 11.36 -6.11
C LEU A 311 1.30 12.58 -6.91
N CYS A 312 1.83 13.78 -6.62
CA CYS A 312 1.44 14.99 -7.35
C CYS A 312 1.90 14.97 -8.81
N THR A 313 3.07 14.37 -9.07
CA THR A 313 3.73 14.36 -10.39
C THR A 313 3.41 13.12 -11.23
N GLN A 314 2.63 12.18 -10.70
CA GLN A 314 2.31 10.92 -11.35
C GLN A 314 1.63 11.14 -12.71
N LYS A 315 2.25 10.62 -13.77
CA LYS A 315 1.77 10.76 -15.16
C LYS A 315 0.37 10.20 -15.37
N ALA A 316 -0.03 9.17 -14.62
CA ALA A 316 -1.36 8.59 -14.69
C ALA A 316 -2.47 9.59 -14.32
N LEU A 317 -2.18 10.56 -13.45
CA LEU A 317 -3.14 11.56 -12.96
C LEU A 317 -3.11 12.87 -13.77
N GLN A 318 -2.16 13.05 -14.68
CA GLN A 318 -2.03 14.29 -15.46
C GLN A 318 -3.07 14.35 -16.60
N LEU A 319 -3.99 15.31 -16.51
CA LEU A 319 -4.94 15.64 -17.57
C LEU A 319 -4.17 16.32 -18.72
N GLY A 320 -3.99 15.65 -19.86
CA GLY A 320 -3.35 16.29 -21.03
C GLY A 320 -2.49 15.39 -21.92
N SER A 321 -2.18 14.14 -21.53
CA SER A 321 -1.52 13.23 -22.47
C SER A 321 -2.45 12.87 -23.64
N PRO A 322 -2.00 12.93 -24.91
CA PRO A 322 -2.81 12.59 -26.09
C PRO A 322 -3.29 11.13 -26.12
N THR A 323 -2.86 10.32 -25.15
CA THR A 323 -3.26 8.92 -24.92
C THR A 323 -4.44 8.76 -23.95
N ILE A 324 -5.01 9.85 -23.42
CA ILE A 324 -6.10 9.81 -22.45
C ILE A 324 -7.45 9.76 -23.15
N ASN A 325 -8.07 8.58 -23.15
CA ASN A 325 -9.43 8.37 -23.65
C ASN A 325 -10.43 9.32 -22.94
N GLU A 326 -11.42 9.85 -23.66
CA GLU A 326 -12.51 10.71 -23.14
C GLU A 326 -13.25 10.16 -21.91
N ARG A 327 -13.18 8.84 -21.68
CA ARG A 327 -13.73 8.18 -20.49
C ARG A 327 -12.92 8.49 -19.22
N ARG A 328 -11.59 8.61 -19.35
CA ARG A 328 -10.68 8.94 -18.24
C ARG A 328 -10.80 10.40 -17.84
N SER A 329 -10.86 11.31 -18.82
CA SER A 329 -11.07 12.74 -18.54
C SER A 329 -12.40 12.99 -17.84
N ARG A 330 -13.49 12.34 -18.29
CA ARG A 330 -14.79 12.38 -17.61
C ARG A 330 -14.73 11.86 -16.17
N LEU A 331 -14.08 10.72 -15.92
CA LEU A 331 -13.94 10.17 -14.57
C LEU A 331 -13.17 11.12 -13.65
N LEU A 332 -12.02 11.63 -14.11
CA LEU A 332 -11.22 12.58 -13.35
C LEU A 332 -11.99 13.88 -13.06
N SER A 333 -12.76 14.39 -14.03
CA SER A 333 -13.59 15.58 -13.83
C SER A 333 -14.74 15.38 -12.83
N SER A 334 -15.19 14.14 -12.64
CA SER A 334 -16.29 13.80 -11.74
C SER A 334 -15.88 13.64 -10.26
N GLN A 335 -14.58 13.66 -9.96
CA GLN A 335 -14.03 13.36 -8.64
C GLN A 335 -13.08 14.47 -8.19
N PRO A 336 -12.85 14.64 -6.87
CA PRO A 336 -11.91 15.64 -6.39
C PRO A 336 -10.50 15.32 -6.92
N ASP A 337 -9.82 16.33 -7.45
CA ASP A 337 -8.47 16.17 -7.98
C ASP A 337 -7.51 15.77 -6.85
N LEU A 338 -7.02 14.53 -6.92
CA LEU A 338 -6.13 13.96 -5.91
C LEU A 338 -4.82 14.75 -5.82
N ARG A 339 -4.36 15.38 -6.92
CA ARG A 339 -3.13 16.19 -6.95
C ARG A 339 -3.28 17.44 -6.08
N ARG A 340 -4.45 18.09 -6.13
CA ARG A 340 -4.76 19.28 -5.30
C ARG A 340 -4.84 18.94 -3.82
N ILE A 341 -5.33 17.76 -3.46
CA ILE A 341 -5.34 17.29 -2.07
C ILE A 341 -3.91 16.97 -1.63
N ALA A 342 -3.17 16.23 -2.45
CA ALA A 342 -1.80 15.82 -2.15
C ALA A 342 -0.86 17.03 -1.95
N VAL A 343 -0.96 18.05 -2.79
CA VAL A 343 -0.15 19.26 -2.68
C VAL A 343 -0.51 20.10 -1.46
N ALA A 344 -1.79 20.13 -1.07
CA ALA A 344 -2.23 20.81 0.14
C ALA A 344 -1.66 20.12 1.40
N ASP A 345 -1.68 18.79 1.44
CA ASP A 345 -1.07 18.00 2.52
C ASP A 345 0.46 18.15 2.53
N LEU A 346 1.12 18.18 1.36
CA LEU A 346 2.55 18.46 1.22
C LEU A 346 2.92 19.84 1.77
N ARG A 347 2.13 20.87 1.43
CA ARG A 347 2.29 22.22 1.97
C ARG A 347 2.11 22.22 3.49
N SER A 348 1.05 21.60 4.00
CA SER A 348 0.80 21.53 5.44
C SER A 348 1.95 20.85 6.18
N MET A 349 2.56 19.81 5.58
CA MET A 349 3.73 19.15 6.14
C MET A 349 4.95 20.11 6.20
N TRP A 350 5.27 20.78 5.09
CA TRP A 350 6.41 21.69 5.03
C TRP A 350 6.33 22.82 6.08
N PHE A 351 5.18 23.45 6.22
CA PHE A 351 5.00 24.58 7.15
C PHE A 351 4.89 24.18 8.62
N ARG A 352 4.86 22.88 8.96
CA ARG A 352 4.99 22.41 10.35
C ARG A 352 6.43 22.39 10.83
N LEU A 353 7.40 22.29 9.92
CA LEU A 353 8.81 22.30 10.25
C LEU A 353 9.23 23.67 10.80
N SER A 354 10.09 23.66 11.81
CA SER A 354 10.79 24.87 12.24
C SER A 354 11.83 25.31 11.21
N MET A 355 12.23 26.58 11.25
CA MET A 355 13.28 27.14 10.40
C MET A 355 14.57 26.29 10.39
N ALA A 356 15.00 25.85 11.59
CA ALA A 356 16.20 25.04 11.78
C ALA A 356 16.08 23.62 11.20
N GLN A 357 14.86 23.09 11.07
CA GLN A 357 14.63 21.80 10.41
C GLN A 357 14.51 21.96 8.89
N LYS A 358 13.85 23.02 8.40
CA LYS A 358 13.68 23.29 6.97
C LYS A 358 15.01 23.37 6.21
N ILE A 359 16.03 23.98 6.81
CA ILE A 359 17.36 24.12 6.20
C ILE A 359 18.05 22.77 5.93
N LEU A 360 17.65 21.68 6.62
CA LEU A 360 18.18 20.33 6.37
C LEU A 360 17.71 19.73 5.03
N PHE A 361 16.68 20.34 4.43
CA PHE A 361 16.10 19.95 3.17
C PHE A 361 16.50 20.86 2.01
N VAL A 362 16.96 22.08 2.31
CA VAL A 362 17.47 23.04 1.32
C VAL A 362 18.97 22.83 1.13
N PRO A 363 19.49 22.63 -0.10
CA PRO A 363 18.79 22.77 -1.38
C PRO A 363 18.17 21.47 -1.94
N SER A 364 18.45 20.31 -1.32
CA SER A 364 18.13 18.97 -1.86
C SER A 364 16.68 18.72 -2.33
N MET A 365 15.68 19.39 -1.74
CA MET A 365 14.27 19.20 -2.08
C MET A 365 13.79 20.14 -3.20
N ILE A 366 14.56 21.16 -3.60
CA ILE A 366 14.12 22.18 -4.56
C ILE A 366 13.68 21.53 -5.88
N GLY A 367 14.50 20.67 -6.47
CA GLY A 367 14.15 19.98 -7.73
C GLY A 367 12.90 19.12 -7.62
N SER A 368 12.67 18.49 -6.46
CA SER A 368 11.47 17.67 -6.22
C SER A 368 10.20 18.53 -6.19
N TYR A 369 10.22 19.67 -5.50
CA TYR A 369 9.08 20.58 -5.46
C TYR A 369 8.88 21.29 -6.80
N LEU A 370 9.95 21.56 -7.54
CA LEU A 370 9.89 22.18 -8.86
C LEU A 370 9.14 21.30 -9.87
N ARG A 371 9.36 19.98 -9.82
CA ARG A 371 8.55 19.02 -10.59
C ARG A 371 7.05 19.10 -10.27
N VAL A 372 6.67 19.39 -9.03
CA VAL A 372 5.26 19.61 -8.67
C VAL A 372 4.73 20.92 -9.25
N ALA A 373 5.53 21.99 -9.21
CA ALA A 373 5.16 23.28 -9.79
C ALA A 373 4.99 23.23 -11.32
N LEU A 374 5.62 22.26 -12.00
CA LEU A 374 5.45 22.01 -13.42
C LEU A 374 4.12 21.34 -13.79
N VAL A 375 3.37 20.81 -12.83
CA VAL A 375 2.06 20.21 -13.09
C VAL A 375 1.13 21.27 -13.67
N ASP A 376 0.40 20.90 -14.73
CA ASP A 376 -0.54 21.81 -15.39
C ASP A 376 -1.86 21.97 -14.60
N ASP A 377 -1.76 22.67 -13.47
CA ASP A 377 -2.89 23.07 -12.63
C ASP A 377 -2.52 24.31 -11.79
N ASN A 378 -3.23 25.42 -12.02
CA ASN A 378 -2.96 26.69 -11.35
C ASN A 378 -3.02 26.60 -9.82
N VAL A 379 -3.97 25.84 -9.27
CA VAL A 379 -4.14 25.69 -7.82
C VAL A 379 -2.96 24.93 -7.22
N VAL A 380 -2.45 23.92 -7.93
CA VAL A 380 -1.23 23.20 -7.53
C VAL A 380 -0.04 24.18 -7.48
N ARG A 381 0.16 24.99 -8.52
CA ARG A 381 1.26 25.96 -8.56
C ARG A 381 1.13 27.02 -7.46
N GLU A 382 -0.05 27.60 -7.26
CA GLU A 382 -0.34 28.56 -6.19
C GLU A 382 -0.05 28.00 -4.79
N THR A 383 -0.20 26.69 -4.61
CA THR A 383 0.04 26.02 -3.32
C THR A 383 1.53 25.74 -3.08
N VAL A 384 2.27 25.32 -4.12
CA VAL A 384 3.70 24.96 -4.04
C VAL A 384 4.61 26.17 -4.08
N ILE A 385 4.34 27.17 -4.93
CA ILE A 385 5.28 28.28 -5.14
C ILE A 385 5.67 29.00 -3.85
N PRO A 386 4.77 29.26 -2.89
CA PRO A 386 5.15 29.88 -1.62
C PRO A 386 6.12 29.04 -0.77
N ILE A 387 6.25 27.74 -1.04
CA ILE A 387 7.25 26.89 -0.38
C ILE A 387 8.66 27.26 -0.84
N PHE A 388 8.86 27.61 -2.13
CA PHE A 388 10.17 28.07 -2.61
C PHE A 388 10.60 29.38 -1.95
N PHE A 389 9.64 30.29 -1.75
CA PHE A 389 9.92 31.53 -1.04
C PHE A 389 10.28 31.29 0.42
N ASP A 390 9.57 30.40 1.10
CA ASP A 390 9.91 30.00 2.46
C ASP A 390 11.29 29.31 2.53
N MET A 391 11.67 28.50 1.53
CA MET A 391 13.04 27.95 1.41
C MET A 391 14.10 29.04 1.26
N LEU A 392 13.83 30.06 0.44
CA LEU A 392 14.70 31.22 0.26
C LEU A 392 14.85 32.00 1.57
N GLN A 393 13.74 32.29 2.26
CA GLN A 393 13.73 32.94 3.58
C GLN A 393 14.53 32.13 4.61
N CYS A 394 14.36 30.80 4.62
CA CYS A 394 15.08 29.91 5.52
C CYS A 394 16.60 30.06 5.37
N GLU A 395 17.12 30.01 4.14
CA GLU A 395 18.55 30.17 3.91
C GLU A 395 19.03 31.59 4.22
N PHE A 396 18.27 32.60 3.82
CA PHE A 396 18.64 34.00 4.02
C PHE A 396 18.82 34.36 5.51
N HIS A 397 17.86 34.03 6.37
CA HIS A 397 17.94 34.39 7.79
C HIS A 397 18.86 33.48 8.61
N LEU A 398 19.10 32.23 8.18
CA LEU A 398 20.03 31.33 8.87
C LEU A 398 21.47 31.49 8.40
N SER A 399 21.69 32.02 7.19
CA SER A 399 23.03 32.29 6.69
C SER A 399 23.63 33.47 7.44
N PRO A 400 24.84 33.34 8.02
CA PRO A 400 25.50 34.44 8.72
C PRO A 400 25.78 35.63 7.81
N LEU A 401 25.86 35.40 6.50
CA LEU A 401 26.12 36.41 5.47
C LEU A 401 24.83 36.99 4.88
N HIS A 402 23.65 36.60 5.37
CA HIS A 402 22.36 37.01 4.81
C HIS A 402 22.29 36.79 3.29
N ASN A 403 22.68 35.59 2.86
CA ASN A 403 22.66 35.19 1.46
C ASN A 403 21.90 33.87 1.28
N PHE A 404 21.42 33.64 0.06
CA PHE A 404 20.68 32.43 -0.32
C PHE A 404 21.33 31.72 -1.53
N SER A 405 22.67 31.76 -1.59
CA SER A 405 23.43 31.28 -2.74
C SER A 405 23.19 29.79 -3.06
N LYS A 406 22.97 28.93 -2.05
CA LYS A 406 22.73 27.49 -2.29
C LYS A 406 21.37 27.28 -2.93
N PHE A 407 20.34 27.94 -2.42
CA PHE A 407 19.00 27.95 -2.98
C PHE A 407 18.99 28.51 -4.41
N ALA A 408 19.64 29.66 -4.63
CA ALA A 408 19.72 30.28 -5.94
C ALA A 408 20.40 29.37 -6.97
N ASN A 409 21.59 28.85 -6.64
CA ASN A 409 22.36 27.99 -7.52
C ASN A 409 21.60 26.70 -7.84
N GLU A 410 21.01 26.04 -6.84
CA GLU A 410 20.24 24.83 -7.07
C GLU A 410 18.99 25.11 -7.92
N THR A 411 18.28 26.22 -7.67
CA THR A 411 17.10 26.59 -8.46
C THR A 411 17.47 26.77 -9.94
N ILE A 412 18.59 27.44 -10.22
CA ILE A 412 19.10 27.63 -11.58
C ILE A 412 19.44 26.28 -12.23
N VAL A 413 20.20 25.42 -11.54
CA VAL A 413 20.58 24.09 -12.03
C VAL A 413 19.35 23.23 -12.31
N GLN A 414 18.36 23.22 -11.42
CA GLN A 414 17.15 22.43 -11.59
C GLN A 414 16.26 22.97 -12.71
N LEU A 415 16.16 24.29 -12.90
CA LEU A 415 15.43 24.87 -14.03
C LEU A 415 16.08 24.52 -15.37
N ASP A 416 17.41 24.54 -15.46
CA ASP A 416 18.17 24.14 -16.64
C ASP A 416 17.90 22.68 -17.01
N CYS A 417 18.01 21.77 -16.03
CA CYS A 417 17.68 20.36 -16.20
C CYS A 417 16.23 20.11 -16.66
N LEU A 418 15.27 20.92 -16.19
CA LEU A 418 13.86 20.77 -16.56
C LEU A 418 13.57 21.22 -17.99
N VAL A 419 14.30 22.21 -18.49
CA VAL A 419 14.17 22.64 -19.89
C VAL A 419 14.76 21.60 -20.82
N ASP A 420 15.86 20.95 -20.45
CA ASP A 420 16.41 19.79 -21.15
C ASP A 420 15.42 18.62 -21.22
N GLU A 421 14.63 18.40 -20.17
CA GLU A 421 13.56 17.39 -20.10
C GLU A 421 12.27 17.80 -20.84
N ASP A 422 12.28 18.89 -21.62
CA ASP A 422 11.11 19.40 -22.34
C ASP A 422 9.91 19.73 -21.41
N CYS A 423 10.19 20.13 -20.18
CA CYS A 423 9.19 20.46 -19.17
C CYS A 423 9.06 21.97 -18.93
N GLY A 424 7.87 22.42 -18.53
CA GLY A 424 7.58 23.83 -18.28
C GLY A 424 7.10 24.59 -19.52
N GLY A 425 6.43 25.72 -19.27
CA GLY A 425 5.90 26.59 -20.30
C GLY A 425 5.58 27.98 -19.78
N GLU A 426 5.08 28.85 -20.66
CA GLU A 426 4.81 30.26 -20.38
C GLU A 426 3.93 30.50 -19.14
N GLU A 427 2.92 29.66 -18.92
CA GLU A 427 2.03 29.80 -17.77
C GLU A 427 2.75 29.51 -16.44
N PHE A 428 3.64 28.52 -16.42
CA PHE A 428 4.46 28.22 -15.25
C PHE A 428 5.40 29.40 -14.94
N LYS A 429 6.08 29.94 -15.95
CA LYS A 429 6.96 31.11 -15.80
C LYS A 429 6.20 32.30 -15.22
N LYS A 430 5.05 32.66 -15.80
CA LYS A 430 4.22 33.79 -15.35
C LYS A 430 3.76 33.62 -13.90
N GLN A 431 3.29 32.44 -13.53
CA GLN A 431 2.83 32.19 -12.15
C GLN A 431 3.98 32.20 -11.15
N LEU A 432 5.12 31.58 -11.48
CA LEU A 432 6.32 31.62 -10.66
C LEU A 432 6.76 33.07 -10.41
N HIS A 433 6.85 33.87 -11.48
CA HIS A 433 7.22 35.27 -11.40
C HIS A 433 6.25 36.06 -10.51
N ASN A 434 4.95 36.02 -10.81
CA ASN A 434 3.95 36.85 -10.13
C ASN A 434 3.91 36.52 -8.62
N ILE A 435 3.81 35.25 -8.27
CA ILE A 435 3.67 34.82 -6.87
C ILE A 435 4.96 35.12 -6.10
N MET A 436 6.14 34.81 -6.65
CA MET A 436 7.41 35.10 -5.98
C MET A 436 7.65 36.61 -5.84
N MET A 437 7.37 37.41 -6.88
CA MET A 437 7.50 38.87 -6.82
C MET A 437 6.59 39.48 -5.74
N ASP A 438 5.34 39.05 -5.65
CA ASP A 438 4.39 39.58 -4.68
C ASP A 438 4.81 39.24 -3.24
N MET A 439 5.34 38.03 -3.01
CA MET A 439 5.90 37.63 -1.71
C MET A 439 7.18 38.42 -1.37
N CYS A 440 8.11 38.58 -2.31
CA CYS A 440 9.32 39.39 -2.10
C CYS A 440 9.01 40.86 -1.80
N ARG A 441 8.00 41.44 -2.44
CA ARG A 441 7.55 42.82 -2.16
C ARG A 441 6.93 42.99 -0.77
N SER A 442 6.38 41.91 -0.23
CA SER A 442 5.71 41.91 1.08
C SER A 442 6.70 41.72 2.24
N ASP A 443 7.93 41.27 1.98
CA ASP A 443 8.97 40.99 2.98
C ASP A 443 10.03 42.10 3.00
N THR A 444 10.16 42.82 4.12
CA THR A 444 11.04 43.99 4.25
C THR A 444 12.52 43.70 4.03
N ASP A 445 12.99 42.50 4.38
CA ASP A 445 14.41 42.17 4.36
C ASP A 445 14.84 41.66 2.98
N LEU A 446 13.91 41.03 2.26
CA LEU A 446 14.16 40.38 0.98
C LEU A 446 13.69 41.16 -0.25
N ILE A 447 13.10 42.37 -0.10
CA ILE A 447 12.63 43.17 -1.24
C ILE A 447 13.72 43.34 -2.29
N ILE A 448 14.94 43.74 -1.88
CA ILE A 448 15.99 44.10 -2.84
C ILE A 448 16.60 42.85 -3.48
N GLU A 449 17.14 41.92 -2.68
CA GLU A 449 17.84 40.75 -3.20
C GLU A 449 16.89 39.69 -3.77
N GLY A 450 15.71 39.51 -3.16
CA GLY A 450 14.67 38.61 -3.64
C GLY A 450 14.10 39.07 -4.99
N CYS A 451 13.72 40.34 -5.15
CA CYS A 451 13.19 40.83 -6.43
C CYS A 451 14.23 40.76 -7.56
N LYS A 452 15.52 41.03 -7.25
CA LYS A 452 16.62 40.82 -8.22
C LYS A 452 16.70 39.36 -8.65
N PHE A 453 16.64 38.43 -7.70
CA PHE A 453 16.67 37.00 -8.00
C PHE A 453 15.47 36.54 -8.83
N VAL A 454 14.25 36.98 -8.51
CA VAL A 454 13.05 36.61 -9.30
C VAL A 454 13.14 37.16 -10.73
N THR A 455 13.67 38.37 -10.92
CA THR A 455 13.93 38.95 -12.25
C THR A 455 14.98 38.14 -13.02
N LEU A 456 16.03 37.67 -12.33
CA LEU A 456 17.05 36.80 -12.90
C LEU A 456 16.45 35.47 -13.36
N VAL A 457 15.65 34.82 -12.51
CA VAL A 457 14.97 33.56 -12.84
C VAL A 457 14.00 33.74 -14.02
N ASP A 458 13.27 34.86 -14.09
CA ASP A 458 12.38 35.18 -15.21
C ASP A 458 13.13 35.32 -16.54
N THR A 459 14.27 36.02 -16.50
CA THR A 459 15.15 36.22 -17.67
C THR A 459 15.78 34.90 -18.09
N LEU A 460 16.26 34.10 -17.13
CA LEU A 460 16.79 32.76 -17.37
C LEU A 460 15.75 31.87 -18.05
N LEU A 461 14.54 31.78 -17.49
CA LEU A 461 13.44 31.01 -18.07
C LEU A 461 13.06 31.48 -19.47
N GLN A 462 13.12 32.79 -19.74
CA GLN A 462 12.93 33.32 -21.08
C GLN A 462 13.95 32.72 -22.06
N HIS A 463 15.24 32.83 -21.74
CA HIS A 463 16.30 32.34 -22.62
C HIS A 463 16.27 30.81 -22.78
N LEU A 464 15.96 30.08 -21.70
CA LEU A 464 15.83 28.63 -21.72
C LEU A 464 14.65 28.16 -22.61
N PHE A 465 13.50 28.83 -22.54
CA PHE A 465 12.37 28.52 -23.42
C PHE A 465 12.65 28.90 -24.88
N GLU A 466 13.31 30.03 -25.13
CA GLU A 466 13.76 30.40 -26.49
C GLU A 466 14.76 29.39 -27.06
N TYR A 467 15.70 28.92 -26.24
CA TYR A 467 16.64 27.86 -26.62
C TYR A 467 15.89 26.57 -26.98
N ARG A 468 14.90 26.17 -26.19
CA ARG A 468 14.06 25.00 -26.46
C ARG A 468 13.30 25.14 -27.78
N GLU A 469 12.73 26.30 -28.08
CA GLU A 469 12.07 26.55 -29.37
C GLU A 469 13.02 26.42 -30.55
N VAL A 470 14.24 26.98 -30.44
CA VAL A 470 15.28 26.85 -31.49
C VAL A 470 15.72 25.40 -31.68
N ARG A 471 15.96 24.68 -30.58
CA ARG A 471 16.33 23.25 -30.58
C ARG A 471 15.26 22.40 -31.25
N THR A 472 13.98 22.68 -30.96
CA THR A 472 12.85 21.90 -31.47
C THR A 472 12.53 22.23 -32.93
N ASN A 473 12.69 23.49 -33.34
CA ASN A 473 12.33 23.95 -34.67
C ASN A 473 13.42 23.78 -35.74
N GLY A 474 14.66 23.43 -35.40
CA GLY A 474 15.68 22.94 -36.36
C GLY A 474 16.10 23.90 -37.48
N TYR A 475 15.62 25.14 -37.51
CA TYR A 475 15.99 26.14 -38.51
C TYR A 475 17.09 27.06 -37.97
N CYS A 476 18.28 26.93 -38.56
CA CYS A 476 19.51 27.72 -38.42
C CYS A 476 20.48 27.27 -37.31
N ILE A 477 21.46 26.46 -37.72
CA ILE A 477 22.67 26.11 -36.96
C ILE A 477 23.43 27.38 -36.50
N GLU A 478 23.36 28.48 -37.26
CA GLU A 478 23.93 29.80 -36.90
C GLU A 478 23.22 30.44 -35.68
N ASN A 479 21.88 30.38 -35.60
CA ASN A 479 21.13 30.88 -34.44
C ASN A 479 21.37 30.03 -33.18
N GLY A 480 21.66 28.74 -33.35
CA GLY A 480 22.06 27.86 -32.25
C GLY A 480 23.44 28.23 -31.70
N MET A 481 24.43 28.43 -32.57
CA MET A 481 25.80 28.78 -32.15
C MET A 481 25.91 30.18 -31.53
N ASP A 482 25.25 31.19 -32.11
CA ASP A 482 25.30 32.56 -31.58
C ASP A 482 24.60 32.68 -30.22
N ARG A 483 23.53 31.91 -29.98
CA ARG A 483 22.78 31.95 -28.71
C ARG A 483 23.35 31.05 -27.61
N THR A 484 24.10 30.00 -27.96
CA THR A 484 24.89 29.24 -26.98
C THR A 484 26.02 30.08 -26.39
N VAL A 485 26.38 31.20 -27.04
CA VAL A 485 27.38 32.17 -26.56
C VAL A 485 26.75 33.28 -25.71
N GLU A 486 25.43 33.50 -25.80
CA GLU A 486 24.67 34.49 -25.01
C GLU A 486 24.04 33.91 -23.71
N LEU A 487 23.80 32.59 -23.66
CA LEU A 487 23.48 31.82 -22.46
C LEU A 487 24.74 31.60 -21.61
#